data_AF-A0A2S9G9R6-F1
#
_entry.id   AF-A0A2S9G9R6-F1
#
_cell.length_a   1.000
_cell.length_b   1.000
_cell.length_c   1.000
_cell.angle_alpha   90.00
_cell.angle_beta   90.00
_cell.angle_gamma   90.00
#
_symmetry.space_group_name_H-M   'P 1'
#
loop_
_entity.id
_entity.type
_entity.pdbx_description
1 polymer ?
#
loop_
_entity_poly.entity_id
_entity_poly.type
_entity_poly.pdbx_seq_one_letter_code
_entity_poly.pdbx_strand_id
1 'polypeptide(L)'
;CLEAPTSVISCRAFNIGSEINNVTVAQIAEHAAEAVPASEVLSTGETGADPRSYRVDFARARQELDFEATVSVADGAAELCSAYL
;
A
#
# COMPACT_ATOMS: atom_id res chain seq x y z
N CYS A 1 4.54 -17.98 9.99
CA CYS A 1 3.51 -17.12 10.63
C CYS A 1 4.21 -16.13 11.54
N LEU A 2 3.62 -14.95 11.77
CA LEU A 2 4.13 -13.97 12.74
C LEU A 2 3.71 -14.40 14.16
N GLU A 3 4.64 -14.33 15.11
CA GLU A 3 4.43 -14.68 16.52
C GLU A 3 4.80 -13.49 17.43
N ALA A 4 3.93 -13.16 18.39
CA ALA A 4 4.16 -12.06 19.32
C ALA A 4 3.53 -12.37 20.70
N PRO A 5 4.14 -11.93 21.82
CA PRO A 5 3.56 -12.13 23.16
C PRO A 5 2.20 -11.44 23.32
N THR A 6 1.25 -12.08 24.01
CA THR A 6 -0.08 -11.49 24.28
C THR A 6 -0.01 -10.11 24.94
N SER A 7 0.95 -9.90 25.83
CA SER A 7 1.19 -8.60 26.49
C SER A 7 1.56 -7.48 25.52
N VAL A 8 2.11 -7.80 24.35
CA VAL A 8 2.46 -6.84 23.28
C VAL A 8 1.25 -6.51 22.42
N ILE A 9 0.31 -7.45 22.22
CA ILE A 9 -0.77 -7.28 21.21
C ILE A 9 -2.16 -7.00 21.80
N SER A 10 -2.42 -7.38 23.05
CA SER A 10 -3.76 -7.32 23.64
C SER A 10 -4.31 -5.89 23.71
N CYS A 11 -5.51 -5.67 23.15
CA CYS A 11 -6.21 -4.38 23.12
C CYS A 11 -5.40 -3.24 22.46
N ARG A 12 -4.54 -3.54 21.49
CA ARG A 12 -3.69 -2.55 20.81
C ARG A 12 -3.93 -2.57 19.30
N ALA A 13 -3.98 -1.36 18.72
CA ALA A 13 -4.07 -1.18 17.28
C ALA A 13 -2.67 -1.01 16.67
N PHE A 14 -2.49 -1.59 15.49
CA PHE A 14 -1.28 -1.50 14.68
C PHE A 14 -1.68 -1.13 13.25
N ASN A 15 -0.97 -0.16 12.68
CA ASN A 15 -0.95 -0.02 11.22
C ASN A 15 -0.05 -1.12 10.67
N ILE A 16 -0.52 -1.86 9.67
CA ILE A 16 0.20 -2.98 9.05
C ILE A 16 0.50 -2.61 7.60
N GLY A 17 1.79 -2.55 7.25
CA GLY A 17 2.24 -2.06 5.95
C GLY A 17 3.69 -1.58 6.00
N SER A 18 4.05 -0.74 5.04
CA SER A 18 5.33 -0.03 4.97
C SER A 18 5.09 1.31 4.28
N GLU A 19 5.89 2.32 4.63
CA GLU A 19 5.82 3.66 4.05
C GLU A 19 6.15 3.65 2.56
N ILE A 20 6.75 2.58 2.00
CA ILE A 20 6.90 2.42 0.55
C ILE A 20 5.55 2.50 -0.18
N ASN A 21 4.46 2.15 0.49
CA ASN A 21 3.09 2.15 -0.04
C ASN A 21 2.27 3.36 0.40
N ASN A 22 2.89 4.38 1.00
CA ASN A 22 2.27 5.69 1.22
C ASN A 22 2.21 6.48 -0.10
N VAL A 23 1.37 6.00 -1.03
CA VAL A 23 1.18 6.57 -2.37
C VAL A 23 -0.25 7.07 -2.56
N THR A 24 -0.42 8.10 -3.37
CA THR A 24 -1.73 8.68 -3.73
C THR A 24 -2.50 7.76 -4.69
N VAL A 25 -3.81 7.95 -4.81
CA VAL A 25 -4.60 7.26 -5.85
C VAL A 25 -4.09 7.53 -7.26
N ALA A 26 -3.55 8.73 -7.54
CA ALA A 26 -2.94 9.03 -8.84
C ALA A 26 -1.72 8.16 -9.11
N GLN A 27 -0.82 8.01 -8.12
CA GLN A 27 0.36 7.15 -8.23
C GLN A 27 0.00 5.66 -8.34
N ILE A 28 -1.07 5.21 -7.65
CA ILE A 28 -1.60 3.85 -7.82
C ILE A 28 -2.06 3.63 -9.27
N ALA A 29 -2.77 4.60 -9.86
CA ALA A 29 -3.20 4.52 -11.25
C ALA A 29 -2.01 4.49 -12.22
N GLU A 30 -0.97 5.29 -11.97
CA GLU A 30 0.28 5.28 -12.74
C GLU A 30 0.95 3.90 -12.69
N HIS A 31 1.15 3.31 -11.51
CA HIS A 31 1.73 1.96 -11.38
C HIS A 31 0.90 0.88 -12.07
N ALA A 32 -0.43 0.99 -12.03
CA ALA A 32 -1.31 0.08 -12.76
C ALA A 32 -1.12 0.22 -14.28
N ALA A 33 -0.98 1.44 -14.79
CA ALA A 33 -0.78 1.68 -16.20
C ALA A 33 0.62 1.27 -16.71
N GLU A 34 1.65 1.45 -15.87
CA GLU A 34 2.99 0.93 -16.12
C GLU A 34 3.01 -0.59 -16.26
N ALA A 35 2.21 -1.30 -15.45
CA ALA A 35 2.14 -2.75 -15.49
C ALA A 35 1.33 -3.30 -16.68
N VAL A 36 0.23 -2.63 -17.07
CA VAL A 36 -0.70 -3.13 -18.10
C VAL A 36 -0.34 -2.58 -19.48
N PRO A 37 0.07 -3.42 -20.45
CA PRO A 37 0.46 -2.96 -21.78
C PRO A 37 -0.65 -2.18 -22.49
N ALA A 38 -0.27 -1.11 -23.18
CA ALA A 38 -1.16 -0.24 -23.95
C ALA A 38 -2.31 0.39 -23.14
N SER A 39 -2.10 0.62 -21.84
CA SER A 39 -3.02 1.36 -20.98
C SER A 39 -2.55 2.79 -20.74
N GLU A 40 -3.50 3.69 -20.47
CA GLU A 40 -3.25 5.10 -20.18
C GLU A 40 -4.10 5.55 -18.99
N VAL A 41 -3.57 6.50 -18.20
CA VAL A 41 -4.30 7.11 -17.09
C VAL A 41 -4.97 8.40 -17.55
N LEU A 42 -6.28 8.51 -17.34
CA LEU A 42 -7.05 9.73 -17.59
C LEU A 42 -7.57 10.33 -16.28
N SER A 43 -7.12 11.54 -15.95
CA SER A 43 -7.67 12.32 -14.82
C SER A 43 -8.82 13.21 -15.30
N THR A 44 -10.06 12.92 -14.86
CA THR A 44 -11.26 13.63 -15.35
C THR A 44 -11.48 14.99 -14.69
N GLY A 45 -10.94 15.20 -13.48
CA GLY A 45 -11.13 16.45 -12.72
C GLY A 45 -12.57 16.68 -12.21
N GLU A 46 -13.46 15.69 -12.34
CA GLU A 46 -14.86 15.80 -11.93
C GLU A 46 -15.03 15.78 -10.40
N THR A 47 -14.08 15.21 -9.70
CA THR A 47 -14.02 15.22 -8.23
C THR A 47 -13.00 16.25 -7.76
N GLY A 48 -13.34 16.99 -6.70
CA GLY A 48 -12.44 17.95 -6.07
C GLY A 48 -11.17 17.30 -5.48
N ALA A 49 -10.29 18.13 -4.92
CA ALA A 49 -9.04 17.67 -4.34
C ALA A 49 -9.26 16.59 -3.28
N ASP A 50 -8.44 15.54 -3.33
CA ASP A 50 -8.50 14.44 -2.37
C ASP A 50 -7.95 14.90 -1.00
N PRO A 51 -8.75 14.88 0.09
CA PRO A 51 -8.30 15.34 1.40
C PRO A 51 -7.41 14.32 2.12
N ARG A 52 -7.23 13.11 1.59
CA ARG A 52 -6.42 12.06 2.22
C ARG A 52 -4.95 12.47 2.30
N SER A 53 -4.34 12.23 3.46
CA SER A 53 -2.92 12.54 3.68
C SER A 53 -1.97 11.53 3.03
N TYR A 54 -2.46 10.30 2.76
CA TYR A 54 -1.69 9.15 2.27
C TYR A 54 -0.45 8.81 3.09
N ARG A 55 -0.38 9.30 4.34
CA ARG A 55 0.76 9.10 5.23
C ARG A 55 0.29 8.35 6.46
N VAL A 56 0.64 7.08 6.49
CA VAL A 56 0.47 6.21 7.65
C VAL A 56 1.85 5.86 8.20
N ASP A 57 1.99 5.93 9.52
CA ASP A 57 3.21 5.52 10.22
C ASP A 57 3.06 4.07 10.68
N PHE A 58 3.98 3.20 10.24
CA PHE A 58 4.02 1.78 10.53
C PHE A 58 5.09 1.41 11.59
N ALA A 59 5.73 2.41 12.21
CA ALA A 59 6.83 2.21 13.14
C ALA A 59 6.48 1.26 14.30
N ARG A 60 5.23 1.29 14.79
CA ARG A 60 4.80 0.37 15.86
C ARG A 60 4.87 -1.10 15.43
N ALA A 61 4.41 -1.43 14.23
CA ALA A 61 4.44 -2.81 13.75
C ALA A 61 5.89 -3.26 13.51
N ARG A 62 6.73 -2.40 12.92
CA ARG A 62 8.17 -2.69 12.77
C ARG A 62 8.88 -2.92 14.10
N GLN A 63 8.67 -2.03 15.08
CA GLN A 63 9.42 -2.07 16.33
C GLN A 63 8.97 -3.17 17.28
N GLU A 64 7.67 -3.47 17.32
CA GLU A 64 7.11 -4.35 18.33
C GLU A 64 6.71 -5.74 17.82
N LEU A 65 6.48 -5.87 16.51
CA LEU A 65 6.10 -7.13 15.87
C LEU A 65 7.18 -7.64 14.90
N ASP A 66 8.27 -6.89 14.69
CA ASP A 66 9.27 -7.14 13.66
C ASP A 66 8.63 -7.37 12.27
N PHE A 67 7.57 -6.60 11.99
CA PHE A 67 6.79 -6.72 10.77
C PHE A 67 6.98 -5.51 9.86
N GLU A 68 7.27 -5.79 8.59
CA GLU A 68 7.22 -4.83 7.51
C GLU A 68 6.67 -5.49 6.23
N ALA A 69 5.71 -4.84 5.56
CA ALA A 69 5.23 -5.32 4.27
C ALA A 69 6.27 -5.00 3.19
N THR A 70 6.68 -6.02 2.44
CA THR A 70 7.77 -5.91 1.44
C THR A 70 7.27 -5.75 0.00
N VAL A 71 6.01 -6.10 -0.27
CA VAL A 71 5.40 -5.97 -1.60
C VAL A 71 4.96 -4.52 -1.79
N SER A 72 5.51 -3.86 -2.81
CA SER A 72 5.11 -2.52 -3.20
C SER A 72 3.83 -2.52 -4.03
N VAL A 73 3.20 -1.36 -4.21
CA VAL A 73 2.08 -1.19 -5.16
C VAL A 73 2.49 -1.57 -6.58
N ALA A 74 3.72 -1.27 -7.00
CA ALA A 74 4.23 -1.65 -8.32
C ALA A 74 4.40 -3.16 -8.46
N ASP A 75 4.94 -3.85 -7.44
CA ASP A 75 5.05 -5.30 -7.44
C ASP A 75 3.67 -5.97 -7.53
N GLY A 76 2.70 -5.48 -6.74
CA GLY A 76 1.33 -5.96 -6.78
C GLY A 76 0.64 -5.69 -8.13
N ALA A 77 0.90 -4.55 -8.77
CA ALA A 77 0.38 -4.26 -10.10
C ALA A 77 0.94 -5.24 -11.15
N ALA A 78 2.24 -5.54 -11.10
CA ALA A 78 2.88 -6.52 -11.97
C ALA A 78 2.35 -7.94 -11.73
N GLU A 79 2.16 -8.34 -10.46
CA GLU A 79 1.57 -9.63 -10.09
C GLU A 79 0.16 -9.78 -10.66
N LEU A 80 -0.70 -8.77 -10.44
CA LEU A 80 -2.07 -8.77 -10.97
C LEU A 80 -2.08 -8.80 -12.50
N CYS A 81 -1.25 -8.00 -13.15
CA CYS A 81 -1.12 -8.02 -14.61
C CYS A 81 -0.79 -9.44 -15.12
N SER A 82 0.23 -10.08 -14.53
CA SER A 82 0.65 -11.45 -14.90
C SER A 82 -0.41 -12.51 -14.60
N ALA A 83 -1.30 -12.29 -13.62
CA ALA A 83 -2.31 -13.27 -13.23
C ALA A 83 -3.57 -13.23 -14.11
N TYR A 84 -3.85 -12.11 -14.76
CA TYR A 84 -5.10 -11.87 -15.48
C TYR A 84 -4.93 -11.58 -16.99
N LEU A 85 -3.71 -11.40 -17.49
CA LEU A 85 -3.39 -11.26 -18.92
C LEU A 85 -2.55 -12.45 -19.42
#